data_AF-A0A959QEA9-F1
#
_entry.id   AF-A0A959QEA9-F1
#
_cell.length_a   1.000
_cell.length_b   1.000
_cell.length_c   1.000
_cell.angle_alpha   90.00
_cell.angle_beta   90.00
_cell.angle_gamma   90.00
#
_symmetry.space_group_name_H-M   'P 1'
#
loop_
_entity.id
_entity.type
_entity.pdbx_description
1 polymer ?
#
loop_
_entity_poly.entity_id
_entity_poly.type
_entity_poly.pdbx_seq_one_letter_code
_entity_poly.pdbx_strand_id
1 'polypeptide(L)'
;DANGVIEMTAGTVIVHGPTSSNNGAIDYDISFTITGGTLVAVGSSRMAQAPGSTSSQNSILVGFGSTGSSSQMIHIEDENGSDVLTFQPGKSYQALTFSSPALVQGKTYSILLGGSSDGTSMDGFYKEGEYAGGTIFRNFEISGITTVIQ
;
A
#
# COMPACT_ATOMS: atom_id res chain seq x y z
N ASP A 1 -10.08 12.63 -3.23
CA ASP A 1 -10.37 14.00 -2.84
C ASP A 1 -11.66 14.01 -2.05
N ALA A 2 -11.53 14.29 -0.76
CA ALA A 2 -12.61 14.61 0.13
C ALA A 2 -12.22 15.89 0.89
N ASN A 3 -12.93 16.99 0.67
CA ASN A 3 -12.77 18.25 1.42
C ASN A 3 -13.26 18.13 2.88
N GLY A 4 -13.12 16.95 3.51
CA GLY A 4 -13.74 16.57 4.76
C GLY A 4 -13.14 15.30 5.34
N VAL A 5 -14.00 14.40 5.80
CA VAL A 5 -13.60 13.13 6.44
C VAL A 5 -13.74 11.95 5.48
N ILE A 6 -12.88 10.95 5.65
CA ILE A 6 -13.00 9.62 5.05
C ILE A 6 -13.13 8.61 6.18
N GLU A 7 -14.13 7.74 6.09
CA GLU A 7 -14.31 6.61 7.00
C GLU A 7 -14.36 5.31 6.20
N MET A 8 -13.53 4.35 6.56
CA MET A 8 -13.50 3.03 5.94
C MET A 8 -13.61 1.95 7.02
N THR A 9 -14.66 1.14 6.94
CA THR A 9 -14.97 0.11 7.95
C THR A 9 -14.83 -1.32 7.41
N ALA A 10 -14.90 -1.51 6.10
CA ALA A 10 -14.79 -2.80 5.42
C ALA A 10 -14.52 -2.63 3.93
N GLY A 11 -14.47 -3.74 3.19
CA GLY A 11 -14.36 -3.76 1.74
C GLY A 11 -12.93 -3.60 1.23
N THR A 12 -12.79 -3.35 -0.07
CA THR A 12 -11.49 -3.13 -0.72
C THR A 12 -11.55 -1.85 -1.54
N VAL A 13 -10.57 -0.97 -1.34
CA VAL A 13 -10.39 0.26 -2.12
C VAL A 13 -9.03 0.21 -2.78
N ILE A 14 -9.03 0.32 -4.11
CA ILE A 14 -7.83 0.36 -4.94
C ILE A 14 -7.78 1.71 -5.64
N VAL A 15 -6.67 2.43 -5.51
CA VAL A 15 -6.47 3.74 -6.14
C VAL A 15 -5.17 3.76 -6.94
N HIS A 16 -5.31 3.91 -8.25
CA HIS A 16 -4.20 4.22 -9.16
C HIS A 16 -4.10 5.74 -9.34
N GLY A 17 -3.46 6.37 -8.36
CA GLY A 17 -3.29 7.81 -8.26
C GLY A 17 -2.45 8.42 -9.38
N PRO A 18 -2.35 9.76 -9.41
CA PRO A 18 -1.60 10.47 -10.43
C PRO A 18 -0.09 10.28 -10.27
N THR A 19 0.62 10.33 -11.39
CA THR A 19 2.08 10.29 -11.45
C THR A 19 2.72 11.67 -11.25
N SER A 20 1.92 12.74 -11.42
CA SER A 20 2.37 14.11 -11.21
C SER A 20 2.40 14.46 -9.72
N SER A 21 3.47 15.13 -9.30
CA SER A 21 3.72 15.48 -7.88
C SER A 21 2.86 16.63 -7.33
N ASN A 22 1.77 16.98 -8.02
CA ASN A 22 0.84 18.02 -7.62
C ASN A 22 -0.45 17.46 -7.00
N ASN A 23 -0.64 16.13 -7.02
CA ASN A 23 -1.81 15.44 -6.48
C ASN A 23 -1.40 14.14 -5.76
N GLY A 24 -2.09 13.82 -4.66
CA GLY A 24 -1.94 12.56 -3.93
C GLY A 24 -2.85 11.46 -4.51
N ALA A 25 -2.57 10.19 -4.18
CA ALA A 25 -3.48 9.10 -4.49
C ALA A 25 -4.74 9.15 -3.60
N ILE A 26 -4.55 9.54 -2.35
CA ILE A 26 -5.61 9.84 -1.39
C ILE A 26 -5.42 11.30 -1.00
N ASP A 27 -6.53 12.02 -0.87
CA ASP A 27 -6.54 13.43 -0.51
C ASP A 27 -7.76 13.70 0.39
N TYR A 28 -7.49 14.14 1.61
CA TYR A 28 -8.50 14.51 2.61
C TYR A 28 -8.06 15.72 3.47
N ASP A 29 -9.03 16.57 3.83
CA ASP A 29 -8.76 17.80 4.61
C ASP A 29 -8.82 17.60 6.14
N ILE A 30 -9.75 16.78 6.64
CA ILE A 30 -10.03 16.69 8.08
C ILE A 30 -9.42 15.42 8.70
N SER A 31 -9.91 14.25 8.29
CA SER A 31 -9.41 12.99 8.83
C SER A 31 -9.69 11.82 7.90
N PHE A 32 -8.86 10.79 8.00
CA PHE A 32 -9.14 9.48 7.42
C PHE A 32 -9.01 8.43 8.51
N THR A 33 -10.16 7.86 8.91
CA THR A 33 -10.25 6.77 9.88
C THR A 33 -10.50 5.45 9.17
N ILE A 34 -9.63 4.46 9.38
CA ILE A 34 -9.82 3.09 8.91
C ILE A 34 -9.95 2.11 10.08
N THR A 35 -11.01 1.31 10.07
CA THR A 35 -11.30 0.31 11.12
C THR A 35 -11.42 -1.11 10.57
N GLY A 36 -11.42 -1.27 9.24
CA GLY A 36 -11.46 -2.56 8.58
C GLY A 36 -11.31 -2.46 7.06
N GLY A 37 -11.10 -3.61 6.42
CA GLY A 37 -10.97 -3.72 4.96
C GLY A 37 -9.54 -3.51 4.44
N THR A 38 -9.38 -3.45 3.12
CA THR A 38 -8.07 -3.34 2.46
C THR A 38 -8.01 -2.07 1.63
N LEU A 39 -7.02 -1.23 1.90
CA LEU A 39 -6.71 -0.03 1.12
C LEU A 39 -5.39 -0.23 0.39
N VAL A 40 -5.37 -0.06 -0.93
CA VAL A 40 -4.15 -0.01 -1.74
C VAL A 40 -4.19 1.27 -2.58
N ALA A 41 -3.28 2.20 -2.35
CA ALA A 41 -3.21 3.43 -3.11
C ALA A 41 -1.78 3.72 -3.56
N VAL A 42 -1.55 3.78 -4.86
CA VAL A 42 -0.24 4.07 -5.46
C VAL A 42 -0.27 5.40 -6.19
N GLY A 43 0.84 6.12 -6.23
CA GLY A 43 0.92 7.40 -6.94
C GLY A 43 2.22 8.14 -6.71
N SER A 44 2.18 9.47 -6.90
CA SER A 44 3.31 10.36 -6.58
C SER A 44 3.62 10.36 -5.08
N SER A 45 4.89 10.57 -4.72
CA SER A 45 5.32 10.57 -3.32
C SER A 45 5.14 11.90 -2.60
N ARG A 46 5.09 13.01 -3.33
CA ARG A 46 5.17 14.37 -2.76
C ARG A 46 3.95 14.76 -1.92
N MET A 47 2.78 14.22 -2.23
CA MET A 47 1.53 14.48 -1.51
C MET A 47 0.86 13.17 -1.07
N ALA A 48 1.66 12.13 -0.86
CA ALA A 48 1.14 10.86 -0.40
C ALA A 48 0.68 10.98 1.07
N GLN A 49 -0.56 10.58 1.33
CA GLN A 49 -1.16 10.55 2.66
C GLN A 49 -1.55 9.12 3.03
N ALA A 50 -1.57 8.85 4.33
CA ALA A 50 -2.04 7.59 4.91
C ALA A 50 -3.17 7.85 5.92
N PRO A 51 -3.97 6.84 6.27
CA PRO A 51 -4.94 6.96 7.35
C PRO A 51 -4.32 7.50 8.65
N GLY A 52 -5.09 8.30 9.39
CA GLY A 52 -4.65 8.99 10.59
C GLY A 52 -4.73 8.15 11.86
N SER A 53 -4.25 8.71 12.97
CA SER A 53 -4.13 8.06 14.28
C SER A 53 -5.45 7.68 14.96
N THR A 54 -6.59 8.17 14.45
CA THR A 54 -7.94 7.76 14.90
C THR A 54 -8.34 6.37 14.40
N SER A 55 -7.57 5.81 13.47
CA SER A 55 -7.75 4.47 12.93
C SER A 55 -7.43 3.39 13.96
N SER A 56 -8.11 2.25 13.87
CA SER A 56 -7.79 1.05 14.66
C SER A 56 -7.05 -0.03 13.85
N GLN A 57 -6.98 0.14 12.53
CA GLN A 57 -6.25 -0.74 11.62
C GLN A 57 -4.94 -0.08 11.19
N ASN A 58 -3.85 -0.85 11.22
CA ASN A 58 -2.53 -0.35 10.85
C ASN A 58 -2.42 -0.05 9.36
N SER A 59 -1.56 0.90 9.03
CA SER A 59 -1.26 1.32 7.68
C SER A 59 0.24 1.57 7.51
N ILE A 60 0.70 1.46 6.28
CA ILE A 60 2.04 1.87 5.87
C ILE A 60 1.96 2.95 4.80
N LEU A 61 2.89 3.89 4.86
CA LEU A 61 3.20 4.82 3.80
C LEU A 61 4.64 4.58 3.34
N VAL A 62 4.79 4.06 2.13
CA VAL A 62 6.08 3.72 1.52
C VAL A 62 6.43 4.77 0.49
N GLY A 63 7.61 5.37 0.60
CA GLY A 63 8.29 6.08 -0.48
C GLY A 63 9.35 5.19 -1.11
N PHE A 64 9.36 5.06 -2.43
CA PHE A 64 10.30 4.17 -3.14
C PHE A 64 11.64 4.84 -3.50
N GLY A 65 11.80 6.14 -3.23
CA GLY A 65 13.01 6.94 -3.54
C GLY A 65 13.29 7.17 -5.02
N SER A 66 12.69 6.36 -5.90
CA SER A 66 12.77 6.44 -7.36
C SER A 66 11.42 6.07 -7.98
N THR A 67 11.24 6.36 -9.26
CA THR A 67 10.00 6.04 -9.99
C THR A 67 10.01 4.58 -10.41
N GLY A 68 9.13 3.77 -9.82
CA GLY A 68 8.82 2.42 -10.29
C GLY A 68 7.94 2.46 -11.55
N SER A 69 8.08 1.48 -12.43
CA SER A 69 7.26 1.35 -13.64
C SER A 69 5.97 0.56 -13.36
N SER A 70 4.97 0.70 -14.24
CA SER A 70 3.75 -0.12 -14.17
C SER A 70 3.96 -1.61 -14.46
N SER A 71 5.19 -2.03 -14.82
CA SER A 71 5.56 -3.44 -15.01
C SER A 71 6.26 -4.03 -13.79
N GLN A 72 6.54 -3.21 -12.76
CA GLN A 72 7.21 -3.64 -11.54
C GLN A 72 6.15 -3.86 -10.46
N MET A 73 5.88 -5.12 -10.11
CA MET A 73 4.94 -5.44 -9.04
C MET A 73 5.49 -4.97 -7.69
N ILE A 74 4.58 -4.72 -6.76
CA ILE A 74 4.86 -4.54 -5.34
C ILE A 74 4.32 -5.76 -4.62
N HIS A 75 5.18 -6.45 -3.90
CA HIS A 75 4.82 -7.56 -3.04
C HIS A 75 5.18 -7.24 -1.59
N ILE A 76 4.32 -7.62 -0.64
CA ILE A 76 4.57 -7.54 0.79
C ILE A 76 4.32 -8.92 1.37
N GLU A 77 5.29 -9.42 2.12
CA GLU A 77 5.21 -10.69 2.84
C GLU A 77 5.51 -10.51 4.32
N ASP A 78 4.97 -11.40 5.15
CA ASP A 78 5.30 -11.48 6.57
C ASP A 78 6.65 -12.18 6.82
N GLU A 79 7.03 -12.29 8.10
CA GLU A 79 8.27 -12.96 8.54
C GLU A 79 8.38 -14.44 8.11
N ASN A 80 7.27 -15.07 7.72
CA ASN A 80 7.22 -16.46 7.26
C ASN A 80 7.19 -16.58 5.73
N GLY A 81 7.24 -15.47 5.00
CA GLY A 81 7.07 -15.44 3.54
C GLY A 81 5.60 -15.59 3.09
N SER A 82 4.63 -15.35 3.98
CA SER A 82 3.21 -15.41 3.64
C SER A 82 2.79 -14.11 2.93
N ASP A 83 2.05 -14.22 1.83
CA ASP A 83 1.54 -13.07 1.08
C ASP A 83 0.61 -12.19 1.93
N VAL A 84 0.94 -10.89 1.98
CA VAL A 84 0.13 -9.84 2.62
C VAL A 84 -0.45 -8.90 1.55
N LEU A 85 0.31 -8.65 0.48
CA LEU A 85 -0.11 -7.88 -0.68
C LEU A 85 0.68 -8.34 -1.90
N THR A 86 0.01 -8.69 -2.98
CA THR A 86 0.62 -8.76 -4.32
C THR A 86 -0.12 -7.80 -5.26
N PHE A 87 0.57 -6.78 -5.74
CA PHE A 87 -0.05 -5.69 -6.50
C PHE A 87 0.74 -5.30 -7.74
N GLN A 88 0.07 -5.21 -8.89
CA GLN A 88 0.58 -4.62 -10.12
C GLN A 88 0.01 -3.21 -10.30
N PRO A 89 0.81 -2.15 -10.12
CA PRO A 89 0.39 -0.79 -10.41
C PRO A 89 0.01 -0.61 -11.88
N GLY A 90 -1.09 0.07 -12.16
CA GLY A 90 -1.54 0.33 -13.54
C GLY A 90 -0.77 1.46 -14.23
N LYS A 91 0.06 2.20 -13.47
CA LYS A 91 0.88 3.34 -13.91
C LYS A 91 2.21 3.33 -13.14
N SER A 92 3.15 4.18 -13.54
CA SER A 92 4.34 4.42 -12.72
C SER A 92 3.96 4.96 -11.35
N TYR A 93 4.81 4.70 -10.35
CA TYR A 93 4.52 5.01 -8.96
C TYR A 93 5.80 5.44 -8.24
N GLN A 94 5.63 6.20 -7.16
CA GLN A 94 6.71 6.65 -6.29
C GLN A 94 6.37 6.44 -4.80
N ALA A 95 5.09 6.25 -4.49
CA ALA A 95 4.63 5.89 -3.17
C ALA A 95 3.51 4.85 -3.20
N LEU A 96 3.38 4.15 -2.07
CA LEU A 96 2.28 3.23 -1.74
C LEU A 96 1.74 3.60 -0.36
N THR A 97 0.44 3.83 -0.27
CA THR A 97 -0.32 3.76 0.98
C THR A 97 -1.05 2.43 1.01
N PHE A 98 -0.80 1.62 2.04
CA PHE A 98 -1.43 0.32 2.20
C PHE A 98 -1.97 0.15 3.61
N SER A 99 -3.17 -0.40 3.75
CA SER A 99 -3.74 -0.79 5.04
C SER A 99 -4.50 -2.10 4.90
N SER A 100 -4.31 -2.99 5.87
CA SER A 100 -4.93 -4.31 5.91
C SER A 100 -4.98 -4.82 7.35
N PRO A 101 -5.97 -5.64 7.75
CA PRO A 101 -5.97 -6.34 9.04
C PRO A 101 -4.73 -7.24 9.23
N ALA A 102 -4.08 -7.64 8.14
CA ALA A 102 -2.88 -8.47 8.18
C ALA A 102 -1.63 -7.73 8.69
N LEU A 103 -1.66 -6.40 8.78
CA LEU A 103 -0.58 -5.59 9.33
C LEU A 103 -0.73 -5.51 10.86
N VAL A 104 0.17 -6.19 11.58
CA VAL A 104 0.12 -6.31 13.03
C VAL A 104 1.26 -5.52 13.66
N GLN A 105 0.95 -4.72 14.67
CA GLN A 105 1.95 -3.91 15.38
C GLN A 105 3.02 -4.79 16.05
N GLY A 106 4.28 -4.38 15.92
CA GLY A 106 5.45 -5.11 16.41
C GLY A 106 5.85 -6.32 15.56
N LYS A 107 5.20 -6.55 14.41
CA LYS A 107 5.59 -7.57 13.44
C LYS A 107 6.42 -7.00 12.30
N THR A 108 7.31 -7.83 11.77
CA THR A 108 8.22 -7.50 10.67
C THR A 108 7.70 -8.06 9.35
N TYR A 109 7.91 -7.29 8.30
CA TYR A 109 7.50 -7.59 6.93
C TYR A 109 8.60 -7.20 5.95
N SER A 110 8.52 -7.75 4.74
CA SER A 110 9.42 -7.44 3.64
C SER A 110 8.63 -6.85 2.48
N ILE A 111 9.13 -5.76 1.89
CA ILE A 111 8.64 -5.23 0.61
C ILE A 111 9.56 -5.73 -0.48
N LEU A 112 8.99 -6.40 -1.49
CA LEU A 112 9.67 -6.89 -2.67
C LEU A 112 9.14 -6.15 -3.90
N LEU A 113 10.03 -5.90 -4.86
CA LEU A 113 9.68 -5.25 -6.13
C LEU A 113 10.03 -6.13 -7.32
N GLY A 114 9.21 -6.04 -8.37
CA GLY A 114 9.33 -6.88 -9.56
C GLY A 114 8.72 -8.26 -9.33
N GLY A 115 9.28 -9.29 -9.97
CA GLY A 115 8.71 -10.64 -9.94
C GLY A 115 7.43 -10.77 -10.78
N SER A 116 6.70 -11.86 -10.54
CA SER A 116 5.45 -12.19 -11.21
C SER A 116 4.52 -12.97 -10.28
N SER A 117 3.23 -12.96 -10.57
CA SER A 117 2.24 -13.83 -9.92
C SER A 117 1.34 -14.50 -10.94
N ASP A 118 0.93 -15.74 -10.64
CA ASP A 118 -0.06 -16.50 -11.39
C ASP A 118 -1.50 -16.35 -10.84
N GLY A 119 -1.67 -15.53 -9.80
CA GLY A 119 -2.96 -15.28 -9.19
C GLY A 119 -3.94 -14.53 -10.09
N THR A 120 -5.19 -14.45 -9.64
CA THR A 120 -6.24 -13.69 -10.31
C THR A 120 -6.16 -12.23 -9.93
N SER A 121 -6.03 -11.36 -10.93
CA SER A 121 -5.97 -9.90 -10.74
C SER A 121 -7.35 -9.27 -10.74
N MET A 122 -7.59 -8.40 -9.77
CA MET A 122 -8.71 -7.45 -9.74
C MET A 122 -8.14 -6.04 -9.60
N ASP A 123 -8.16 -5.27 -10.70
CA ASP A 123 -7.59 -3.92 -10.79
C ASP A 123 -6.13 -3.82 -10.32
N GLY A 124 -5.35 -4.87 -10.58
CA GLY A 124 -3.94 -4.95 -10.19
C GLY A 124 -3.72 -5.60 -8.83
N PHE A 125 -4.74 -5.84 -8.00
CA PHE A 125 -4.60 -6.61 -6.77
C PHE A 125 -4.78 -8.10 -7.06
N TYR A 126 -3.72 -8.88 -6.85
CA TYR A 126 -3.70 -10.31 -7.10
C TYR A 126 -4.13 -11.09 -5.85
N LYS A 127 -4.92 -12.14 -6.07
CA LYS A 127 -5.36 -13.10 -5.07
C LYS A 127 -5.29 -14.51 -5.64
N GLU A 128 -5.32 -15.52 -4.76
CA GLU A 128 -5.44 -16.94 -5.16
C GLU A 128 -4.31 -17.41 -6.11
N GLY A 129 -3.07 -17.05 -5.79
CA GLY A 129 -1.89 -17.51 -6.53
C GLY A 129 -0.62 -17.35 -5.71
N GLU A 130 0.50 -17.69 -6.34
CA GLU A 130 1.83 -17.56 -5.77
C GLU A 130 2.55 -16.36 -6.39
N TYR A 131 3.39 -15.71 -5.59
CA TYR A 131 4.31 -14.67 -6.03
C TYR A 131 5.73 -15.26 -6.09
N ALA A 132 6.50 -14.90 -7.12
CA ALA A 132 7.89 -15.33 -7.22
C ALA A 132 8.78 -14.31 -7.97
N GLY A 133 10.09 -14.35 -7.67
CA GLY A 133 11.13 -13.67 -8.45
C GLY A 133 11.35 -12.19 -8.14
N GLY A 134 10.77 -11.68 -7.06
CA GLY A 134 11.00 -10.32 -6.57
C GLY A 134 12.39 -10.07 -6.00
N THR A 135 12.78 -8.80 -5.92
CA THR A 135 13.94 -8.36 -5.14
C THR A 135 13.49 -7.60 -3.89
N ILE A 136 14.05 -7.93 -2.74
CA ILE A 136 13.79 -7.18 -1.49
C ILE A 136 14.19 -5.72 -1.70
N PHE A 137 13.21 -4.83 -1.56
CA PHE A 137 13.42 -3.40 -1.45
C PHE A 137 13.77 -3.00 -0.03
N ARG A 138 13.00 -3.48 0.96
CA ARG A 138 13.20 -3.11 2.36
C ARG A 138 12.46 -4.05 3.31
N ASN A 139 13.07 -4.29 4.47
CA ASN A 139 12.40 -4.91 5.62
C ASN A 139 11.96 -3.81 6.59
N PHE A 140 10.80 -3.98 7.22
CA PHE A 140 10.25 -2.99 8.15
C PHE A 140 9.42 -3.65 9.26
N GLU A 141 9.33 -2.97 10.40
CA GLU A 141 8.44 -3.34 11.50
C GLU A 141 7.25 -2.37 11.54
N ILE A 142 6.05 -2.88 11.80
CA ILE A 142 4.89 -2.01 12.05
C ILE A 142 5.03 -1.36 13.43
N SER A 143 5.32 -0.06 13.45
CA SER A 143 5.58 0.70 14.68
C SER A 143 4.32 1.27 15.35
N GLY A 144 3.19 1.29 14.63
CA GLY A 144 1.89 1.76 15.13
C GLY A 144 0.86 1.91 14.01
N ILE A 145 -0.20 2.69 14.28
CA ILE A 145 -1.32 2.93 13.35
C ILE A 145 -0.84 3.36 11.96
N THR A 146 0.19 4.19 11.89
CA THR A 146 0.82 4.61 10.65
C THR A 146 2.32 4.38 10.76
N THR A 147 2.86 3.51 9.90
CA THR A 147 4.29 3.28 9.77
C THR A 147 4.79 3.93 8.49
N VAL A 148 5.73 4.88 8.60
CA VAL A 148 6.31 5.57 7.43
C VAL A 148 7.64 4.93 7.07
N ILE A 149 7.80 4.61 5.79
CA ILE A 149 8.93 3.89 5.22
C ILE A 149 9.50 4.76 4.08
N GLN A 150 10.76 5.18 4.20
CA GLN A 150 11.44 6.06 3.22
C GLN A 150 12.65 5.39 2.57
#